data_AF-A0ABD7VEP5-F1
#
_entry.id   AF-A0ABD7VEP5-F1
#
_cell.length_a   1.000
_cell.length_b   1.000
_cell.length_c   1.000
_cell.angle_alpha   90.00
_cell.angle_beta   90.00
_cell.angle_gamma   90.00
#
_symmetry.space_group_name_H-M   'P 1'
#
loop_
_entity.id
_entity.type
_entity.pdbx_description
1 polymer ?
#
loop_
_entity_poly.entity_id
_entity_poly.type
_entity_poly.pdbx_seq_one_letter_code
_entity_poly.pdbx_strand_id
1 'polypeptide(L)'
;MHYRGERLKKHLKFKLLELIEKYSDRKQGYTYSQKEFSIYAGVSRETVRKYQAEIDIVLESSLVPRRTFDKDAKCRNLQQKNLKLQNDLLRSEAMYFALRHQYIGIIEALLSNSIDIRTLVIRTPAALKAEQAYRECILCNSAIGNGHPSC
;
A
#
# COMPACT_ATOMS: atom_id res chain seq x y z
N MET A 1 40.28 -25.78 4.28
CA MET A 1 39.96 -26.95 3.43
C MET A 1 38.89 -26.57 2.43
N HIS A 2 39.11 -26.79 1.14
CA HIS A 2 38.20 -26.35 0.07
C HIS A 2 37.26 -27.50 -0.33
N TYR A 3 36.17 -27.69 0.40
CA TYR A 3 35.19 -28.75 0.11
C TYR A 3 34.43 -28.42 -1.19
N ARG A 4 34.24 -29.41 -2.08
CA ARG A 4 33.50 -29.27 -3.34
C ARG A 4 32.55 -30.45 -3.55
N GLY A 5 31.46 -30.22 -4.30
CA GLY A 5 30.49 -31.24 -4.68
C GLY A 5 29.82 -31.92 -3.47
N GLU A 6 29.66 -33.25 -3.54
CA GLU A 6 28.99 -34.05 -2.50
C GLU A 6 29.63 -33.92 -1.11
N ARG A 7 30.95 -33.71 -1.03
CA ARG A 7 31.62 -33.50 0.26
C ARG A 7 31.17 -32.20 0.93
N LEU A 8 30.94 -31.14 0.14
CA LEU A 8 30.43 -29.88 0.65
C LEU A 8 28.97 -30.03 1.11
N LYS A 9 28.14 -30.76 0.36
CA LYS A 9 26.76 -31.03 0.78
C LYS A 9 26.70 -31.76 2.13
N LYS A 10 27.49 -32.82 2.29
CA LYS A 10 27.59 -33.56 3.56
C LYS A 10 28.07 -32.67 4.70
N HIS A 11 29.09 -31.83 4.44
CA HIS A 11 29.59 -30.86 5.42
C HIS A 11 28.52 -29.86 5.86
N LEU A 12 27.80 -29.26 4.92
CA LEU A 12 26.73 -28.30 5.21
C LEU A 12 25.60 -28.96 6.00
N LYS A 13 25.16 -30.16 5.59
CA LYS A 13 24.15 -30.92 6.33
C LYS A 13 24.58 -31.23 7.76
N PHE A 14 25.80 -31.73 7.94
CA PHE A 14 26.35 -32.05 9.26
C PHE A 14 26.42 -30.80 10.14
N LYS A 15 26.97 -29.69 9.62
CA LYS A 15 27.07 -28.43 10.35
C LYS A 15 25.72 -27.85 10.71
N LEU A 16 24.71 -28.02 9.87
CA LEU A 16 23.37 -27.53 10.15
C LEU A 16 22.71 -28.31 11.28
N LEU A 17 22.81 -29.64 11.26
CA LEU A 17 22.31 -30.50 12.34
C LEU A 17 23.04 -30.22 13.65
N GLU A 18 24.37 -30.09 13.63
CA GLU A 18 25.18 -29.72 14.80
C GLU A 18 24.73 -28.36 15.38
N LEU A 19 24.38 -27.40 14.51
CA LEU A 19 23.89 -26.10 14.95
C LEU A 19 22.50 -26.18 15.58
N ILE A 20 21.60 -26.98 15.01
CA ILE A 20 20.26 -27.24 15.56
C ILE A 20 20.37 -27.87 16.95
N GLU A 21 21.20 -28.90 17.09
CA GLU A 21 21.44 -29.63 18.34
C GLU A 21 21.99 -28.70 19.44
N LYS A 22 22.97 -27.84 19.10
CA LYS A 22 23.51 -26.83 20.03
C LYS A 22 22.46 -25.88 20.61
N TYR A 23 21.43 -25.53 19.85
CA TYR A 23 20.34 -24.68 20.33
C TYR A 23 19.30 -25.50 21.14
N SER A 24 19.04 -26.74 20.72
CA SER A 24 18.21 -27.69 21.46
C SER A 24 18.76 -27.95 22.87
N ASP A 25 20.07 -28.17 23.02
CA ASP A 25 20.74 -28.37 24.31
C ASP A 25 20.56 -27.18 25.27
N ARG A 26 20.38 -25.99 24.70
CA ARG A 26 20.15 -24.74 25.44
C ARG A 26 18.68 -24.49 25.76
N LYS A 27 17.79 -25.42 25.43
CA LYS A 27 16.32 -25.27 25.48
C LYS A 27 15.82 -24.04 24.72
N GLN A 28 16.56 -23.61 23.70
CA GLN A 28 16.19 -22.48 22.85
C GLN A 28 15.76 -23.03 21.48
N GLY A 29 14.62 -22.55 20.98
CA GLY A 29 14.19 -22.89 19.62
C GLY A 29 15.19 -22.36 18.60
N TYR A 30 15.79 -23.24 17.80
CA TYR A 30 16.66 -22.81 16.72
C TYR A 30 15.84 -22.15 15.62
N THR A 31 16.31 -21.00 15.13
CA THR A 31 15.70 -20.29 14.01
C THR A 31 16.76 -20.07 12.94
N TYR A 32 16.58 -20.66 11.76
CA TYR A 32 17.59 -20.63 10.70
C TYR A 32 17.88 -19.21 10.19
N SER A 33 19.16 -18.86 10.07
CA SER A 33 19.64 -17.65 9.39
C SER A 33 20.83 -17.97 8.51
N GLN A 34 20.75 -17.64 7.21
CA GLN A 34 21.88 -17.82 6.28
C GLN A 34 23.16 -17.14 6.77
N LYS A 35 23.04 -15.98 7.41
CA LYS A 35 24.20 -15.24 7.95
C LYS A 35 24.90 -16.04 9.03
N GLU A 36 24.14 -16.47 10.03
CA GLU A 36 24.67 -17.23 11.15
C GLU A 36 25.24 -18.57 10.68
N PHE A 37 24.48 -19.28 9.85
CA PHE A 37 24.91 -20.57 9.32
C PHE A 37 26.18 -20.46 8.47
N SER A 38 26.31 -19.42 7.64
CA SER A 38 27.53 -19.19 6.84
C SER A 38 28.78 -19.01 7.71
N ILE A 39 28.64 -18.27 8.82
CA ILE A 39 29.73 -18.05 9.79
C ILE A 39 30.05 -19.38 10.49
N TYR A 40 29.03 -20.10 10.94
CA TYR A 40 29.20 -21.37 11.67
C TYR A 40 29.82 -22.49 10.82
N ALA A 41 29.37 -22.63 9.58
CA ALA A 41 29.86 -23.65 8.66
C ALA A 41 31.20 -23.28 7.99
N GLY A 42 31.66 -22.03 8.16
CA GLY A 42 32.92 -21.53 7.58
C GLY A 42 32.87 -21.35 6.07
N VAL A 43 31.72 -20.97 5.51
CA VAL A 43 31.51 -20.82 4.06
C VAL A 43 30.93 -19.44 3.72
N SER A 44 31.06 -19.02 2.47
CA SER A 44 30.43 -17.77 2.02
C SER A 44 28.90 -17.90 1.97
N ARG A 45 28.18 -16.79 2.13
CA ARG A 45 26.71 -16.77 1.93
C ARG A 45 26.30 -17.17 0.52
N GLU A 46 27.14 -16.89 -0.47
CA GLU A 46 26.87 -17.27 -1.85
C GLU A 46 26.93 -18.80 -2.03
N THR A 47 27.87 -19.45 -1.35
CA THR A 47 27.92 -20.92 -1.27
C THR A 47 26.66 -21.48 -0.62
N VAL A 48 26.20 -20.88 0.48
CA VAL A 48 24.95 -21.29 1.14
C VAL A 48 23.76 -21.16 0.19
N ARG A 49 23.64 -20.04 -0.54
CA ARG A 49 22.58 -19.83 -1.53
C ARG A 49 22.60 -20.87 -2.65
N LYS A 50 23.78 -21.24 -3.14
CA LYS A 50 23.94 -22.24 -4.21
C LYS A 50 23.44 -23.62 -3.81
N TYR A 51 23.53 -23.97 -2.52
CA TYR A 51 23.07 -25.24 -1.95
C TYR A 51 21.83 -25.08 -1.06
N GLN A 52 21.02 -24.04 -1.33
CA GLN A 52 19.86 -23.73 -0.49
C GLN A 52 18.82 -24.86 -0.53
N ALA A 53 18.63 -25.51 -1.68
CA ALA A 53 17.69 -26.62 -1.83
C ALA A 53 18.04 -27.79 -0.89
N GLU A 54 19.31 -28.15 -0.77
CA GLU A 54 19.76 -29.21 0.13
C GLU A 54 19.62 -28.82 1.61
N ILE A 55 19.90 -27.56 1.93
CA ILE A 55 19.70 -27.01 3.28
C ILE A 55 18.22 -27.03 3.65
N ASP A 56 17.37 -26.68 2.69
CA ASP A 56 15.92 -26.61 2.85
C ASP A 56 15.32 -27.98 3.23
N ILE A 57 15.75 -29.05 2.55
CA ILE A 57 15.37 -30.43 2.87
C ILE A 57 15.76 -30.80 4.31
N VAL A 58 16.95 -30.42 4.73
CA VAL A 58 17.42 -30.71 6.10
C VAL A 58 16.61 -29.93 7.13
N LEU A 59 16.30 -28.65 6.89
CA LEU A 59 15.47 -27.84 7.79
C LEU A 59 14.03 -28.37 7.92
N GLU A 60 13.43 -28.80 6.80
CA GLU A 60 12.09 -29.40 6.78
C GLU A 60 12.05 -30.70 7.58
N SER A 61 13.02 -31.59 7.35
CA SER A 61 13.13 -32.86 8.09
C SER A 61 13.43 -32.71 9.58
N SER A 62 14.00 -31.58 10.02
CA SER A 62 14.32 -31.32 11.42
C SER A 62 13.27 -30.47 12.15
N LEU A 63 12.10 -30.20 11.51
CA LEU A 63 10.98 -29.43 12.07
C LEU A 63 11.40 -28.06 12.63
N VAL A 64 12.52 -27.51 12.15
CA VAL A 64 13.02 -26.22 12.60
C VAL A 64 12.10 -25.14 12.03
N PRO A 65 11.49 -24.27 12.85
CA PRO A 65 10.73 -23.16 12.34
C PRO A 65 11.67 -22.27 11.49
N ARG A 66 11.49 -22.31 10.18
CA ARG A 66 12.22 -21.44 9.26
C ARG A 66 11.92 -20.00 9.66
N ARG A 67 12.97 -19.19 9.78
CA ARG A 67 12.79 -17.75 9.54
C ARG A 67 12.45 -17.62 8.07
N THR A 68 11.18 -17.38 7.80
CA THR A 68 10.72 -16.97 6.50
C THR A 68 11.51 -15.74 6.05
N PHE A 69 11.97 -15.80 4.81
CA PHE A 69 12.85 -14.83 4.15
C PHE A 69 12.38 -13.38 4.33
N ASP A 70 13.25 -12.40 4.05
CA ASP A 70 12.94 -10.95 3.92
C ASP A 70 11.65 -10.63 3.15
N LYS A 71 11.16 -11.56 2.31
CA LYS A 71 9.85 -11.51 1.67
C LYS A 71 8.69 -11.40 2.67
N ASP A 72 8.78 -12.00 3.86
CA ASP A 72 7.73 -11.93 4.89
C ASP A 72 7.73 -10.63 5.66
N ALA A 73 8.88 -9.98 5.83
CA ALA A 73 8.94 -8.62 6.36
C ALA A 73 8.32 -7.63 5.38
N LYS A 74 8.64 -7.78 4.08
CA LYS A 74 8.01 -6.99 3.01
C LYS A 74 6.52 -7.29 2.88
N CYS A 75 6.11 -8.54 2.99
CA CYS A 75 4.70 -8.96 2.93
C CYS A 75 3.92 -8.39 4.13
N ARG A 76 4.44 -8.49 5.35
CA ARG A 76 3.84 -7.87 6.55
C ARG A 76 3.74 -6.35 6.44
N ASN A 77 4.79 -5.69 5.93
CA ASN A 77 4.76 -4.24 5.69
C ASN A 77 3.69 -3.86 4.65
N LEU A 78 3.58 -4.63 3.57
CA LEU A 78 2.55 -4.43 2.54
C LEU A 78 1.14 -4.70 3.09
N GLN A 79 0.94 -5.73 3.89
CA GLN A 79 -0.32 -6.01 4.58
C GLN A 79 -0.72 -4.83 5.48
N GLN A 80 0.23 -4.29 6.26
CA GLN A 80 -0.03 -3.14 7.13
C GLN A 80 -0.38 -1.88 6.34
N LYS A 81 0.31 -1.62 5.22
CA LYS A 81 -0.01 -0.52 4.30
C LYS A 81 -1.38 -0.68 3.66
N ASN A 82 -1.72 -1.90 3.25
CA ASN A 82 -3.01 -2.21 2.64
C ASN A 82 -4.15 -1.97 3.64
N LEU A 83 -3.99 -2.46 4.88
CA LEU A 83 -4.94 -2.20 5.96
C LEU A 83 -5.14 -0.69 6.22
N LYS A 84 -4.05 0.09 6.20
CA LYS A 84 -4.13 1.55 6.34
C LYS A 84 -4.94 2.17 5.20
N LEU A 85 -4.65 1.79 3.95
CA LEU A 85 -5.37 2.31 2.78
C LEU A 85 -6.86 1.94 2.79
N GLN A 86 -7.21 0.73 3.25
CA GLN A 86 -8.60 0.32 3.43
C GLN A 86 -9.32 1.18 4.46
N ASN A 87 -8.67 1.48 5.59
CA ASN A 87 -9.25 2.36 6.61
C ASN A 87 -9.41 3.80 6.11
N ASP A 88 -8.43 4.32 5.35
CA ASP A 88 -8.51 5.65 4.76
C ASP A 88 -9.64 5.73 3.71
N LEU A 89 -9.84 4.67 2.92
CA LEU A 89 -10.95 4.56 1.97
C LEU A 89 -12.30 4.58 2.69
N LEU A 90 -12.50 3.74 3.71
CA LEU A 90 -13.74 3.71 4.49
C LEU A 90 -14.07 5.06 5.13
N ARG A 91 -13.06 5.77 5.63
CA ARG A 91 -13.23 7.13 6.17
C ARG A 91 -13.67 8.11 5.08
N SER A 92 -13.05 8.06 3.91
CA SER A 92 -13.39 8.93 2.79
C SER A 92 -14.81 8.67 2.29
N GLU A 93 -15.22 7.40 2.17
CA GLU A 93 -16.57 7.01 1.82
C GLU A 93 -17.59 7.56 2.83
N ALA A 94 -17.34 7.38 4.13
CA ALA A 94 -18.21 7.91 5.18
C ALA A 94 -18.34 9.45 5.10
N MET A 95 -17.24 10.16 4.86
CA MET A 95 -17.26 11.61 4.67
C MET A 95 -18.06 12.02 3.44
N TYR A 96 -17.90 11.31 2.32
CA TYR A 96 -18.65 11.58 1.10
C TYR A 96 -20.16 11.38 1.32
N PHE A 97 -20.57 10.30 1.99
CA PHE A 97 -21.98 10.06 2.29
C PHE A 97 -22.56 11.13 3.21
N ALA A 98 -21.82 11.55 4.24
CA ALA A 98 -22.24 12.62 5.14
C ALA A 98 -22.40 13.96 4.40
N LEU A 99 -21.42 14.33 3.56
CA LEU A 99 -21.50 15.53 2.72
C LEU A 99 -22.69 15.46 1.77
N ARG A 100 -22.87 14.34 1.08
CA ARG A 100 -24.00 14.15 0.16
C ARG A 100 -25.34 14.32 0.89
N HIS A 101 -25.48 13.75 2.07
CA HIS A 101 -26.69 13.88 2.88
C HIS A 101 -26.94 15.35 3.29
N GLN A 102 -25.90 16.06 3.73
CA GLN A 102 -25.99 17.49 4.04
C GLN A 102 -26.37 18.33 2.82
N TYR A 103 -25.76 18.08 1.67
CA TYR A 103 -26.07 18.78 0.42
C TYR A 103 -27.54 18.61 0.02
N ILE A 104 -28.06 17.39 0.10
CA ILE A 104 -29.47 17.11 -0.18
C ILE A 104 -30.36 17.87 0.81
N GLY A 105 -30.07 17.79 2.11
CA GLY A 105 -30.84 18.51 3.13
C GLY A 105 -30.86 20.02 2.94
N ILE A 106 -29.74 20.61 2.51
CA ILE A 106 -29.69 22.04 2.15
C ILE A 106 -30.63 22.33 0.97
N ILE A 107 -30.54 21.56 -0.11
CA ILE A 107 -31.38 21.76 -1.30
C ILE A 107 -32.86 21.62 -0.95
N GLU A 108 -33.23 20.59 -0.17
CA GLU A 108 -34.61 20.36 0.30
C GLU A 108 -35.12 21.54 1.13
N ALA A 109 -34.30 22.08 2.03
CA ALA A 109 -34.65 23.25 2.83
C ALA A 109 -34.84 24.51 1.97
N LEU A 110 -34.00 24.72 0.95
CA LEU A 110 -34.14 25.85 0.03
C LEU A 110 -35.44 25.77 -0.77
N LEU A 111 -35.75 24.59 -1.30
CA LEU A 111 -36.98 24.35 -2.05
C LEU A 111 -38.22 24.56 -1.17
N SER A 112 -38.22 23.99 0.03
CA SER A 112 -39.35 24.08 0.97
C SER A 112 -39.65 25.51 1.42
N ASN A 113 -38.62 26.35 1.50
CA ASN A 113 -38.75 27.75 1.90
C ASN A 113 -38.78 28.73 0.71
N SER A 114 -38.82 28.23 -0.54
CA SER A 114 -38.78 29.07 -1.76
C SER A 114 -37.60 30.06 -1.78
N ILE A 115 -36.45 29.66 -1.23
CA ILE A 115 -35.24 30.49 -1.17
C ILE A 115 -34.53 30.43 -2.51
N ASP A 116 -34.23 31.59 -3.11
CA ASP A 116 -33.43 31.65 -4.33
C ASP A 116 -31.99 31.20 -4.03
N ILE A 117 -31.62 30.04 -4.60
CA ILE A 117 -30.30 29.42 -4.44
C ILE A 117 -29.15 30.36 -4.82
N ARG A 118 -29.39 31.33 -5.71
CA ARG A 118 -28.40 32.35 -6.10
C ARG A 118 -27.84 33.13 -4.92
N THR A 119 -28.61 33.25 -3.83
CA THR A 119 -28.18 33.95 -2.61
C THR A 119 -27.08 33.22 -1.84
N LEU A 120 -26.93 31.91 -2.04
CA LEU A 120 -25.94 31.06 -1.34
C LEU A 120 -24.76 30.66 -2.22
N VAL A 121 -24.85 30.87 -3.54
CA VAL A 121 -23.74 30.57 -4.45
C VAL A 121 -22.66 31.64 -4.26
N ILE A 122 -21.55 31.27 -3.60
CA ILE A 122 -20.32 32.06 -3.62
C ILE A 122 -19.77 32.02 -5.04
N ARG A 123 -20.04 33.07 -5.81
CA ARG A 123 -19.56 33.18 -7.18
C ARG A 123 -18.08 33.54 -7.15
N THR A 124 -17.23 32.62 -7.60
CA THR A 124 -15.83 32.94 -7.81
C THR A 124 -15.70 33.98 -8.95
N PRO A 125 -14.65 34.83 -8.95
CA PRO A 125 -14.43 35.80 -10.02
C PRO A 125 -14.39 35.18 -11.42
N ALA A 126 -13.97 33.92 -11.53
CA ALA A 126 -13.98 33.15 -12.78
C ALA A 126 -15.41 32.80 -13.23
N ALA A 127 -16.30 32.40 -12.30
CA ALA A 127 -17.68 32.10 -12.60
C ALA A 127 -18.48 33.35 -13.04
N LEU A 128 -18.18 34.51 -12.45
CA LEU A 128 -18.79 35.79 -12.84
C LEU A 128 -18.43 36.21 -14.27
N LYS A 129 -17.18 36.01 -14.70
CA LYS A 129 -16.74 36.29 -16.07
C LYS A 129 -17.43 35.39 -17.10
N ALA A 130 -17.64 34.11 -16.76
CA ALA A 130 -18.35 33.18 -17.62
C ALA A 130 -19.82 33.58 -17.82
N GLU A 131 -20.53 33.98 -16.75
CA GLU A 131 -21.91 34.49 -16.86
C GLU A 131 -22.01 35.79 -17.67
N GLN A 132 -21.01 36.69 -17.58
CA GLN A 132 -20.97 37.92 -18.37
C GLN A 132 -20.81 37.64 -19.86
N ALA A 133 -19.97 36.67 -20.24
CA ALA A 133 -19.81 36.25 -21.63
C ALA A 133 -21.11 35.68 -22.24
N TYR A 134 -21.99 35.06 -21.45
CA TYR A 134 -23.30 34.60 -21.92
C TYR A 134 -24.36 35.71 -22.07
N ARG A 135 -24.08 36.92 -21.58
CA ARG A 135 -24.97 38.09 -21.72
C ARG A 135 -24.61 39.00 -22.90
N GLU A 136 -23.57 38.65 -23.66
CA GLU A 136 -23.15 39.36 -24.85
C GLU A 136 -23.70 38.63 -26.09
N CYS A 137 -24.29 39.37 -27.02
CA CYS A 137 -24.74 38.78 -28.28
C CYS A 137 -23.52 38.28 -29.08
N ILE A 138 -23.44 36.98 -29.38
CA ILE A 138 -22.31 36.33 -30.07
C ILE A 138 -22.02 36.95 -31.45
N LEU A 139 -23.01 37.62 -32.05
CA LEU A 139 -22.87 38.27 -33.36
C LEU A 139 -22.29 39.68 -33.29
N CYS A 140 -22.41 40.38 -32.16
CA CYS A 140 -22.02 41.80 -32.06
C CYS A 140 -21.33 42.20 -30.75
N ASN A 141 -21.08 41.26 -29.83
CA ASN A 141 -20.46 41.46 -28.52
C ASN A 141 -21.05 42.63 -27.71
N SER A 142 -22.34 42.93 -27.91
CA SER A 142 -23.04 43.96 -27.12
C SER A 142 -23.91 43.31 -26.04
N ALA A 143 -24.02 43.98 -24.89
CA ALA A 143 -24.78 43.50 -23.74
C ALA A 143 -26.28 43.45 -24.08
N ILE A 144 -26.93 42.31 -23.84
CA ILE A 144 -28.37 42.14 -24.05
C ILE A 144 -29.11 42.94 -22.98
N GLY A 145 -29.49 44.18 -23.31
CA GLY A 145 -30.20 45.09 -22.42
C GLY A 145 -30.94 46.20 -23.17
N ASN A 146 -32.25 46.00 -23.33
CA ASN A 146 -33.33 46.97 -23.62
C ASN A 146 -33.01 48.11 -24.62
N GLY A 147 -33.19 47.85 -25.92
CA GLY A 147 -33.45 48.93 -26.86
C GLY A 147 -32.95 48.81 -28.31
N HIS A 148 -32.45 47.66 -28.78
CA HIS A 148 -32.04 47.52 -30.17
C HIS A 148 -32.89 46.49 -30.93
N PRO A 149 -33.64 46.87 -31.99
CA PRO A 149 -34.58 45.97 -32.67
C PRO A 149 -33.89 45.12 -33.76
N SER A 150 -32.63 44.71 -33.58
CA SER A 150 -31.88 44.04 -34.67
C SER A 150 -30.79 43.07 -34.22
N CYS A 151 -30.85 42.59 -32.98
CA CYS A 151 -30.11 41.44 -32.47
C CYS A 151 -31.01 40.65 -31.51
#